data_AF-A0A661BGP4-F1
#
_entry.id   AF-A0A661BGP4-F1
#
_cell.length_a   1.000
_cell.length_b   1.000
_cell.length_c   1.000
_cell.angle_alpha   90.00
_cell.angle_beta   90.00
_cell.angle_gamma   90.00
#
_symmetry.space_group_name_H-M   'P 1'
#
loop_
_entity.id
_entity.type
_entity.pdbx_description
1 polymer ?
#
loop_
_entity_poly.entity_id
_entity_poly.type
_entity_poly.pdbx_seq_one_letter_code
_entity_poly.pdbx_strand_id
1 'polypeptide(L)'
;MTMTGLRVFDETVHATNTWLHEITSRLGWDDRRKGYRALRASLHALRDRMPVTEAAHISAQLPLLLRGTFYEGWRPSATPTKARTVEASLSGLRLMADGLADAPVLVVCTR
;
A
#
# COMPACT_ATOMS: atom_id res chain seq x y z
N MET A 1 12.09 23.57 9.53
CA MET A 1 12.99 22.85 10.45
C MET A 1 13.02 21.41 10.03
N THR A 2 14.20 20.81 9.88
CA THR A 2 14.34 19.38 9.62
C THR A 2 14.23 18.62 10.93
N MET A 3 13.28 17.69 11.04
CA MET A 3 13.01 16.95 12.28
C MET A 3 14.07 15.87 12.52
N THR A 4 14.53 15.26 11.43
CA THR A 4 15.51 14.16 11.43
C THR A 4 16.94 14.61 11.09
N GLY A 5 17.15 15.90 10.81
CA GLY A 5 18.41 16.44 10.30
C GLY A 5 18.68 16.14 8.82
N LEU A 6 17.82 15.35 8.16
CA LEU A 6 17.92 15.00 6.74
C LEU A 6 16.59 15.29 6.03
N ARG A 7 16.60 16.30 5.16
CA ARG A 7 15.39 16.78 4.47
C ARG A 7 14.64 15.66 3.73
N VAL A 8 15.36 14.72 3.11
CA VAL A 8 14.77 13.58 2.40
C VAL A 8 13.93 12.67 3.30
N PHE A 9 14.34 12.49 4.56
CA PHE A 9 13.59 11.68 5.52
C PHE A 9 12.36 12.43 6.03
N ASP A 10 12.49 13.73 6.27
CA ASP A 10 11.33 14.54 6.66
C ASP A 10 10.29 14.61 5.54
N GLU A 11 10.73 14.78 4.29
CA GLU A 11 9.88 14.79 3.09
C GLU A 11 9.12 13.47 2.92
N THR A 12 9.79 12.33 3.06
CA THR A 12 9.10 11.03 2.89
C THR A 12 8.15 10.73 4.05
N VAL A 13 8.46 11.16 5.28
CA VAL A 13 7.53 11.02 6.42
C VAL A 13 6.31 11.89 6.20
N HIS A 14 6.49 13.13 5.75
CA HIS A 14 5.39 14.03 5.43
C HIS A 14 4.51 13.45 4.32
N ALA A 15 5.09 13.04 3.20
CA ALA A 15 4.35 12.43 2.09
C ALA A 15 3.56 11.19 2.52
N THR A 16 4.16 10.33 3.35
CA THR A 16 3.46 9.14 3.87
C THR A 16 2.31 9.52 4.79
N ASN A 17 2.47 10.53 5.66
CA ASN A 17 1.39 11.02 6.50
C ASN A 17 0.23 11.60 5.69
N THR A 18 0.51 12.29 4.58
CA THR A 18 -0.53 12.79 3.65
C THR A 18 -1.33 11.63 3.06
N TRP A 19 -0.64 10.58 2.57
CA TRP A 19 -1.31 9.38 2.07
C TRP A 19 -2.18 8.70 3.12
N LEU A 20 -1.67 8.54 4.34
CA LEU A 20 -2.43 7.94 5.44
C LEU A 20 -3.66 8.78 5.77
N HIS A 21 -3.54 10.10 5.81
CA HIS A 21 -4.66 10.99 6.06
C HIS A 21 -5.75 10.85 5.00
N GLU A 22 -5.39 10.82 3.71
CA GLU A 22 -6.33 10.60 2.61
C GLU A 22 -7.04 9.25 2.73
N ILE A 23 -6.32 8.19 3.02
CA ILE A 23 -6.89 6.84 3.19
C ILE A 23 -7.86 6.82 4.35
N THR A 24 -7.45 7.32 5.51
CA THR A 24 -8.31 7.36 6.70
C THR A 24 -9.54 8.24 6.48
N SER A 25 -9.38 9.37 5.79
CA SER A 25 -10.49 10.28 5.48
C SER A 25 -11.50 9.65 4.53
N ARG A 26 -11.05 9.01 3.44
CA ARG A 26 -11.93 8.33 2.47
C ARG A 26 -12.67 7.13 3.06
N LEU A 27 -12.06 6.46 4.03
CA LEU A 27 -12.62 5.27 4.67
C LEU A 27 -13.37 5.58 5.98
N GLY A 28 -13.43 6.85 6.39
CA GLY A 28 -14.07 7.26 7.64
C GLY A 28 -13.41 6.64 8.88
N TRP A 29 -12.10 6.42 8.85
CA TRP A 29 -11.35 5.86 9.97
C TRP A 29 -10.60 6.95 10.72
N ASP A 30 -10.59 6.87 12.05
CA ASP A 30 -9.75 7.76 12.88
C ASP A 30 -8.38 7.14 13.21
N ASP A 31 -8.25 5.82 13.03
CA ASP A 31 -7.01 5.10 13.35
C ASP A 31 -6.02 5.08 12.17
N ARG A 32 -4.97 5.89 12.29
CA ARG A 32 -3.84 5.91 11.34
C ARG A 32 -3.11 4.57 11.21
N ARG A 33 -3.03 3.77 12.28
CA ARG A 33 -2.40 2.44 12.23
C ARG A 33 -3.22 1.50 11.36
N LYS A 34 -4.55 1.58 11.47
CA LYS A 34 -5.48 0.86 10.58
C LYS A 34 -5.29 1.29 9.12
N GLY A 35 -5.21 2.59 8.85
CA GLY A 35 -4.89 3.14 7.52
C GLY A 35 -3.55 2.61 6.96
N TYR A 36 -2.51 2.56 7.79
CA TYR A 36 -1.20 2.05 7.38
C TYR A 36 -1.22 0.55 7.06
N ARG A 37 -1.91 -0.26 7.88
CA ARG A 37 -2.08 -1.69 7.61
C ARG A 37 -2.80 -1.93 6.29
N ALA A 38 -3.87 -1.17 6.02
CA ALA A 38 -4.59 -1.25 4.75
C ALA A 38 -3.71 -0.84 3.56
N LEU A 39 -2.98 0.28 3.66
CA LEU A 39 -2.04 0.71 2.62
C LEU A 39 -0.99 -0.36 2.33
N ARG A 40 -0.35 -0.89 3.37
CA ARG A 40 0.67 -1.94 3.26
C ARG A 40 0.11 -3.19 2.57
N ALA A 41 -1.05 -3.65 3.03
CA ALA A 41 -1.69 -4.83 2.44
C ALA A 41 -2.05 -4.60 0.97
N SER A 42 -2.54 -3.41 0.61
CA SER A 42 -2.86 -3.05 -0.78
C SER A 42 -1.62 -3.01 -1.67
N LEU A 43 -0.53 -2.43 -1.19
CA LEU A 43 0.75 -2.39 -1.91
C LEU A 43 1.32 -3.81 -2.14
N HIS A 44 1.23 -4.69 -1.14
CA HIS A 44 1.65 -6.09 -1.27
C HIS A 44 0.74 -6.87 -2.21
N ALA A 45 -0.58 -6.70 -2.12
CA ALA A 45 -1.51 -7.35 -3.03
C ALA A 45 -1.32 -6.90 -4.49
N LEU A 46 -0.99 -5.62 -4.70
CA LEU A 46 -0.70 -5.06 -6.01
C LEU A 46 0.61 -5.65 -6.57
N ARG A 47 1.71 -5.60 -5.81
CA ARG A 47 3.03 -6.07 -6.27
C ARG A 47 3.03 -7.56 -6.63
N ASP A 48 2.29 -8.39 -5.90
CA ASP A 48 2.33 -9.85 -6.05
C ASP A 48 1.64 -10.32 -7.35
N ARG A 49 0.96 -9.41 -8.07
CA ARG A 49 0.24 -9.69 -9.32
C ARG A 49 0.99 -9.27 -10.59
N MET A 50 2.04 -8.46 -10.47
CA MET A 50 2.74 -7.92 -11.63
C MET A 50 4.14 -8.51 -11.81
N PRO A 51 4.68 -8.51 -13.04
CA PRO A 51 6.08 -8.80 -13.28
C PRO A 51 7.00 -7.91 -12.45
N VAL A 52 8.18 -8.44 -12.13
CA VAL A 52 9.22 -7.73 -11.36
C VAL A 52 9.55 -6.35 -11.94
N THR A 53 9.59 -6.23 -13.26
CA THR A 53 9.88 -4.98 -13.96
C THR A 53 8.79 -3.92 -13.75
N GLU A 54 7.52 -4.31 -13.81
CA GLU A 54 6.39 -3.42 -13.55
C GLU A 54 6.34 -3.02 -12.07
N ALA A 55 6.60 -3.96 -11.16
CA ALA A 55 6.71 -3.69 -9.72
C ALA A 55 7.79 -2.64 -9.43
N ALA A 56 8.93 -2.76 -10.11
CA ALA A 56 10.01 -1.78 -10.01
C ALA A 56 9.57 -0.38 -10.45
N HIS A 57 8.89 -0.26 -11.59
CA HIS A 57 8.38 1.02 -12.08
C HIS A 57 7.37 1.67 -11.13
N ILE A 58 6.45 0.90 -10.55
CA ILE A 58 5.50 1.42 -9.55
C ILE A 58 6.24 1.88 -8.30
N SER A 59 7.18 1.08 -7.79
CA SER A 59 7.94 1.41 -6.60
C SER A 59 8.75 2.72 -6.74
N ALA A 60 9.16 3.06 -7.97
CA ALA A 60 9.89 4.30 -8.26
C ALA A 60 9.03 5.55 -8.04
N GLN A 61 7.71 5.44 -8.20
CA GLN A 61 6.76 6.54 -7.97
C GLN A 61 6.38 6.71 -6.49
N LEU A 62 6.74 5.76 -5.63
CA LEU A 62 6.42 5.81 -4.21
C LEU A 62 7.43 6.68 -3.43
N PRO A 63 6.97 7.38 -2.36
CA PRO A 63 7.85 7.97 -1.36
C PRO A 63 8.82 6.92 -0.78
N LEU A 64 10.03 7.35 -0.40
CA LEU A 64 11.11 6.48 0.06
C LEU A 64 10.66 5.47 1.14
N LEU A 65 9.91 5.94 2.15
CA LEU A 65 9.39 5.11 3.24
C LEU A 65 8.44 4.03 2.72
N LEU A 66 7.47 4.41 1.89
CA LEU A 66 6.50 3.48 1.30
C LEU A 66 7.16 2.52 0.31
N ARG A 67 8.24 2.92 -0.36
CA ARG A 67 9.06 2.03 -1.18
C ARG A 67 9.69 0.92 -0.34
N GLY A 68 10.17 1.22 0.86
CA GLY A 68 10.62 0.21 1.82
C GLY A 68 9.50 -0.77 2.19
N THR A 69 8.33 -0.25 2.54
CA THR A 69 7.13 -1.07 2.80
C THR A 69 6.76 -1.93 1.59
N PHE A 70 6.85 -1.40 0.37
CA PHE A 70 6.51 -2.09 -0.86
C PHE A 70 7.40 -3.32 -1.13
N TYR A 71 8.67 -3.29 -0.74
CA TYR A 71 9.59 -4.43 -0.92
C TYR A 71 9.71 -5.35 0.29
N GLU A 72 9.12 -4.97 1.42
CA GLU A 72 9.18 -5.74 2.66
C GLU A 72 8.65 -7.17 2.48
N GLY A 73 9.48 -8.17 2.77
CA GLY A 73 9.12 -9.59 2.71
C GLY A 73 8.84 -10.14 1.31
N TRP A 74 9.19 -9.41 0.24
CA TRP A 74 8.92 -9.84 -1.12
C TRP A 74 9.85 -10.98 -1.58
N ARG A 75 9.29 -11.93 -2.34
CA ARG A 75 10.01 -13.05 -2.97
C ARG A 75 9.81 -13.01 -4.49
N PRO A 76 10.68 -12.33 -5.25
CA PRO A 76 10.50 -12.13 -6.69
C PRO A 76 10.36 -13.43 -7.50
N SER A 77 11.05 -14.50 -7.07
CA SER A 77 11.02 -15.80 -7.74
C SER A 77 9.66 -16.52 -7.65
N ALA A 78 8.79 -16.11 -6.72
CA ALA A 78 7.45 -16.66 -6.53
C ALA A 78 6.35 -15.77 -7.16
N THR A 79 6.73 -14.68 -7.82
CA THR A 79 5.84 -13.68 -8.45
C THR A 79 5.95 -13.78 -9.98
N PRO A 80 4.88 -13.61 -10.78
CA PRO A 80 3.52 -13.23 -10.39
C PRO A 80 2.66 -14.38 -9.88
N THR A 81 1.86 -14.10 -8.84
CA THR A 81 0.88 -15.04 -8.30
C THR A 81 -0.30 -15.17 -9.27
N LYS A 82 -0.77 -16.41 -9.52
CA LYS A 82 -1.82 -16.71 -10.52
C LYS A 82 -3.24 -16.21 -10.16
N ALA A 83 -3.43 -15.45 -9.09
CA ALA A 83 -4.73 -14.87 -8.73
C ALA A 83 -5.12 -13.81 -9.77
N ARG A 84 -5.91 -14.20 -10.78
CA ARG A 84 -6.30 -13.32 -11.89
C ARG A 84 -7.51 -12.44 -11.57
N THR A 85 -8.38 -12.86 -10.65
CA THR A 85 -9.60 -12.11 -10.29
C THR A 85 -9.32 -11.06 -9.23
N VAL A 86 -10.01 -9.91 -9.33
CA VAL A 86 -9.99 -8.84 -8.30
C VAL A 86 -10.45 -9.39 -6.95
N GLU A 87 -11.49 -10.22 -6.95
CA GLU A 87 -12.05 -10.88 -5.76
C GLU A 87 -11.00 -11.70 -4.99
N ALA A 88 -10.19 -12.50 -5.70
CA ALA A 88 -9.15 -13.31 -5.07
C ALA A 88 -8.07 -12.45 -4.36
N SER A 89 -7.80 -11.24 -4.89
CA SER A 89 -6.91 -10.29 -4.22
C SER A 89 -7.57 -9.57 -3.06
N LEU A 90 -8.85 -9.21 -3.19
CA LEU A 90 -9.62 -8.61 -2.12
C LEU A 90 -9.79 -9.58 -0.95
N SER A 91 -9.93 -10.89 -1.20
CA SER A 91 -9.96 -11.91 -0.15
C SER A 91 -8.67 -11.93 0.67
N GLY A 92 -7.50 -11.84 0.02
CA GLY A 92 -6.21 -11.75 0.71
C GLY A 92 -6.06 -10.48 1.53
N LEU A 93 -6.56 -9.35 1.01
CA LEU A 93 -6.60 -8.07 1.73
C LEU A 93 -7.53 -8.13 2.94
N ARG A 94 -8.70 -8.77 2.79
CA ARG A 94 -9.75 -8.88 3.82
C ARG A 94 -9.34 -9.76 5.00
N LEU A 95 -8.49 -10.77 4.76
CA LEU A 95 -7.89 -11.60 5.81
C LEU A 95 -6.81 -10.88 6.63
N MET A 96 -6.15 -9.87 6.04
CA MET A 96 -5.09 -9.10 6.69
C MET A 96 -5.62 -7.81 7.35
N ALA A 97 -6.79 -7.36 6.91
CA ALA A 97 -7.44 -6.15 7.38
C ALA A 97 -8.85 -6.48 7.91
N ASP A 98 -8.92 -7.04 9.12
CA ASP A 98 -10.18 -7.34 9.85
C ASP A 98 -11.12 -6.12 10.00
N GLY A 99 -10.66 -4.90 9.73
CA GLY A 99 -11.48 -3.69 9.72
C GLY A 99 -11.75 -3.07 8.35
N LEU A 100 -11.42 -3.77 7.25
CA LEU A 100 -11.80 -3.38 5.88
C LEU A 100 -13.20 -3.87 5.51
N ALA A 101 -13.86 -4.67 6.37
CA ALA A 101 -15.20 -5.17 6.15
C ALA A 101 -16.25 -4.05 6.01
N ASP A 102 -16.01 -2.89 6.65
CA ASP A 102 -16.88 -1.71 6.62
C ASP A 102 -16.44 -0.65 5.59
N ALA A 103 -15.31 -0.84 4.93
CA ALA A 103 -14.84 0.07 3.89
C ALA A 103 -15.56 -0.23 2.58
N PRO A 104 -16.25 0.73 1.94
CA PRO A 104 -16.67 0.57 0.56
C PRO A 104 -15.39 0.34 -0.24
N VAL A 105 -15.28 -0.84 -0.84
CA VAL A 105 -14.15 -1.30 -1.65
C VAL A 105 -13.72 -0.16 -2.56
N LEU A 106 -12.57 0.46 -2.28
CA LEU A 106 -12.04 1.52 -3.13
C LEU A 106 -11.60 0.89 -4.45
N VAL A 107 -12.53 0.95 -5.38
CA VAL A 107 -12.40 1.17 -6.81
C VAL A 107 -11.02 1.71 -7.19
N VAL A 108 -10.15 0.81 -7.64
CA VAL A 108 -8.99 1.14 -8.49
C VAL A 108 -9.04 0.33 -9.80
N CYS A 109 -10.20 -0.23 -10.13
CA CYS A 109 -10.40 -1.00 -11.36
C CYS A 109 -11.85 -0.97 -11.88
N THR A 110 -12.53 0.18 -11.84
CA THR A 110 -13.61 0.44 -12.81
C THR A 110 -13.68 1.94 -13.06
N ARG A 111 -13.92 2.25 -14.33
CA ARG A 111 -14.49 3.49 -14.84
C ARG A 111 -15.44 4.20 -13.86
#